data_AF-A0A425XWG2-F1
#
_entry.id   AF-A0A425XWG2-F1
#
_cell.length_a   1.000
_cell.length_b   1.000
_cell.length_c   1.000
_cell.angle_alpha   90.00
_cell.angle_beta   90.00
_cell.angle_gamma   90.00
#
_symmetry.space_group_name_H-M   'P 1'
#
loop_
_entity.id
_entity.type
_entity.pdbx_description
1 polymer ?
#
loop_
_entity_poly.entity_id
_entity_poly.type
_entity_poly.pdbx_seq_one_letter_code
_entity_poly.pdbx_strand_id
1 'polypeptide(L)'
;MILNEHYYRTLLEKFEGIKTLNEFGNNASSLSTKLILEHFKKNKPIHINFQSAKDLLFETGKQLFIELANDIYLNHYDLPGIKEGDKVKRQANGQYYLVYKNEDSSYRLKHQLRKTKKQIFPADIPNITYDRLVKGYVKVDSGVSDKTIKNYISFFEGLNSEKIDFPRTSFEMKTVFIAKKPLWDSLPNKNKIPCAYLPNPREENQITEINSIPALQDSLAYFTPKYEVCYEQLLLKDKKVKTIVVFDTETDKIEQIIQDKSRFGFNVIIVSNCFFPTINEAIPCWNWYKEEIKVVNAI
;
A
#
# COMPACT_ATOMS: atom_id res chain seq x y z
N MET A 1 19.21 -4.57 30.09
CA MET A 1 18.56 -5.73 29.45
C MET A 1 19.59 -6.36 28.54
N ILE A 2 20.11 -7.54 28.89
CA ILE A 2 21.20 -8.18 28.15
C ILE A 2 20.58 -9.30 27.33
N LEU A 3 20.35 -9.01 26.04
CA LEU A 3 19.99 -10.03 25.05
C LEU A 3 21.15 -11.04 24.96
N ASN A 4 20.86 -12.32 24.74
CA ASN A 4 21.90 -13.27 24.31
C ASN A 4 22.40 -12.84 22.94
N GLU A 5 23.59 -12.25 22.96
CA GLU A 5 24.23 -11.66 21.80
C GLU A 5 24.41 -12.68 20.66
N HIS A 6 24.67 -13.95 20.98
CA HIS A 6 24.88 -14.98 19.98
C HIS A 6 23.59 -15.35 19.22
N TYR A 7 22.48 -15.54 19.94
CA TYR A 7 21.18 -15.80 19.30
C TYR A 7 20.74 -14.63 18.41
N TYR A 8 20.89 -13.41 18.93
CA TYR A 8 20.51 -12.21 18.19
C TYR A 8 21.38 -11.99 16.95
N ARG A 9 22.70 -12.19 17.06
CA ARG A 9 23.63 -12.16 15.92
C ARG A 9 23.27 -13.20 14.88
N THR A 10 22.98 -14.44 15.29
CA THR A 10 22.56 -15.51 14.37
C THR A 10 21.29 -15.14 13.59
N LEU A 11 20.32 -14.51 14.26
CA LEU A 11 19.12 -14.00 13.57
C LEU A 11 19.46 -12.86 12.61
N LEU A 12 20.27 -11.89 13.03
CA LEU A 12 20.69 -10.79 12.15
C LEU A 12 21.40 -11.31 10.90
N GLU A 13 22.33 -12.25 11.05
CA GLU A 13 23.05 -12.90 9.95
C GLU A 13 22.09 -13.66 9.03
N LYS A 14 21.17 -14.45 9.59
CA LYS A 14 20.16 -15.19 8.80
C LYS A 14 19.32 -14.28 7.91
N PHE A 15 18.99 -13.08 8.39
CA PHE A 15 18.14 -12.12 7.70
C PHE A 15 18.91 -10.99 7.01
N GLU A 16 20.25 -11.03 7.02
CA GLU A 16 21.09 -9.95 6.48
C GLU A 16 20.79 -9.68 5.01
N GLY A 17 20.63 -10.74 4.20
CA GLY A 17 20.32 -10.66 2.78
C GLY A 17 18.94 -10.10 2.43
N ILE A 18 18.05 -9.90 3.42
CA ILE A 18 16.76 -9.25 3.19
C ILE A 18 16.95 -7.74 3.22
N LYS A 19 16.95 -7.14 2.04
CA LYS A 19 16.96 -5.69 1.86
C LYS A 19 15.61 -5.08 2.26
N THR A 20 15.68 -3.92 2.88
CA THR A 20 14.55 -3.04 3.21
C THR A 20 14.73 -1.71 2.51
N LEU A 21 13.64 -1.02 2.21
CA LEU A 21 13.62 0.24 1.47
C LEU A 21 14.09 1.43 2.30
N ASN A 22 13.94 1.36 3.62
CA ASN A 22 14.42 2.38 4.55
C ASN A 22 15.35 1.78 5.60
N GLU A 23 16.12 2.67 6.20
CA GLU A 23 16.86 2.41 7.44
C GLU A 23 15.91 2.40 8.65
N PHE A 24 16.34 1.68 9.69
CA PHE A 24 15.61 1.55 10.95
C PHE A 24 16.40 2.22 12.06
N GLY A 25 15.70 2.85 13.00
CA GLY A 25 16.30 3.34 14.23
C GLY A 25 16.56 2.22 15.25
N ASN A 26 15.91 1.06 15.06
CA ASN A 26 15.98 -0.07 15.98
C ASN A 26 16.18 -1.41 15.25
N ASN A 27 17.16 -2.20 15.71
CA ASN A 27 17.47 -3.51 15.15
C ASN A 27 16.33 -4.52 15.29
N ALA A 28 15.52 -4.46 16.36
CA ALA A 28 14.37 -5.36 16.54
C ALA A 28 13.24 -5.03 15.56
N SER A 29 12.97 -3.75 15.30
CA SER A 29 12.04 -3.32 14.24
C SER A 29 12.54 -3.76 12.86
N SER A 30 13.85 -3.61 12.60
CA SER A 30 14.50 -4.06 11.35
C SER A 30 14.34 -5.56 11.15
N LEU A 31 14.75 -6.36 12.15
CA LEU A 31 14.70 -7.81 12.10
C LEU A 31 13.25 -8.32 11.97
N SER A 32 12.32 -7.74 12.72
CA SER A 32 10.90 -8.08 12.61
C SER A 32 10.36 -7.80 11.22
N THR A 33 10.68 -6.62 10.65
CA THR A 33 10.25 -6.26 9.30
C THR A 33 10.84 -7.23 8.28
N LYS A 34 12.14 -7.52 8.36
CA LYS A 34 12.79 -8.50 7.46
C LYS A 34 12.16 -9.89 7.54
N LEU A 35 11.86 -10.36 8.75
CA LEU A 35 11.20 -11.64 8.99
C LEU A 35 9.80 -11.67 8.36
N ILE A 36 9.01 -10.61 8.55
CA ILE A 36 7.71 -10.44 7.90
C ILE A 36 7.85 -10.43 6.37
N LEU A 37 8.82 -9.69 5.82
CA LEU A 37 9.05 -9.60 4.38
C LEU A 37 9.47 -10.95 3.77
N GLU A 38 10.22 -11.79 4.50
CA GLU A 38 10.54 -13.15 4.06
C GLU A 38 9.27 -14.00 3.88
N HIS A 39 8.38 -13.95 4.88
CA HIS A 39 7.12 -14.68 4.87
C HIS A 39 6.18 -14.14 3.79
N PHE A 40 6.09 -12.82 3.65
CA PHE A 40 5.33 -12.14 2.62
C PHE A 40 5.75 -12.57 1.21
N LYS A 41 7.06 -12.57 0.91
CA LYS A 41 7.61 -13.03 -0.39
C LYS A 41 7.26 -14.49 -0.69
N LYS A 42 7.16 -15.33 0.35
CA LYS A 42 6.79 -16.74 0.25
C LYS A 42 5.27 -16.98 0.28
N ASN A 43 4.47 -15.90 0.32
CA ASN A 43 3.01 -15.94 0.50
C ASN A 43 2.57 -16.76 1.73
N LYS A 44 3.33 -16.67 2.82
CA LYS A 44 3.07 -17.38 4.08
C LYS A 44 2.54 -16.39 5.13
N PRO A 45 1.56 -16.81 5.94
CA PRO A 45 1.06 -15.96 7.01
C PRO A 45 2.07 -15.90 8.15
N ILE A 46 2.02 -14.83 8.92
CA ILE A 46 2.84 -14.68 10.12
C ILE A 46 2.21 -13.76 11.15
N HIS A 47 2.46 -14.05 12.44
CA HIS A 47 2.11 -13.19 13.55
C HIS A 47 3.37 -12.76 14.32
N ILE A 48 3.63 -11.46 14.43
CA ILE A 48 4.67 -10.89 15.28
C ILE A 48 4.02 -10.18 16.47
N ASN A 49 4.43 -10.54 17.68
CA ASN A 49 3.99 -9.89 18.91
C ASN A 49 5.13 -9.13 19.60
N PHE A 50 4.92 -7.84 19.82
CA PHE A 50 5.82 -6.93 20.52
C PHE A 50 5.27 -6.63 21.92
N GLN A 51 5.49 -7.52 22.89
CA GLN A 51 4.95 -7.35 24.24
C GLN A 51 5.45 -6.04 24.90
N SER A 52 4.52 -5.13 25.17
CA SER A 52 4.76 -3.82 25.80
C SER A 52 5.71 -2.89 25.04
N ALA A 53 5.93 -3.08 23.73
CA ALA A 53 6.86 -2.28 22.93
C ALA A 53 6.14 -1.53 21.79
N LYS A 54 5.35 -0.52 22.17
CA LYS A 54 4.50 0.26 21.25
C LYS A 54 5.31 1.01 20.18
N ASP A 55 6.48 1.53 20.51
CA ASP A 55 7.30 2.28 19.54
C ASP A 55 7.83 1.37 18.43
N LEU A 56 8.29 0.16 18.79
CA LEU A 56 8.73 -0.86 17.81
C LEU A 56 7.59 -1.31 16.91
N LEU A 57 6.40 -1.50 17.51
CA LEU A 57 5.18 -1.82 16.78
C LEU A 57 4.87 -0.75 15.73
N PHE A 58 4.87 0.53 16.10
CA PHE A 58 4.57 1.64 15.18
C PHE A 58 5.65 1.84 14.12
N GLU A 59 6.93 1.73 14.46
CA GLU A 59 8.03 1.78 13.48
C GLU A 59 7.86 0.66 12.45
N THR A 60 7.65 -0.58 12.91
CA THR A 60 7.40 -1.75 12.04
C THR A 60 6.19 -1.52 11.13
N GLY A 61 5.06 -1.06 11.68
CA GLY A 61 3.85 -0.80 10.89
C GLY A 61 4.03 0.24 9.78
N LYS A 62 4.74 1.34 10.08
CA LYS A 62 5.05 2.38 9.09
C LYS A 62 5.98 1.88 7.98
N GLN A 63 6.93 1.01 8.33
CA GLN A 63 7.85 0.44 7.35
C GLN A 63 7.14 -0.59 6.46
N LEU A 64 6.31 -1.46 7.05
CA LEU A 64 5.47 -2.39 6.28
C LEU A 64 4.56 -1.66 5.29
N PHE A 65 4.02 -0.50 5.66
CA PHE A 65 3.22 0.31 4.71
C PHE A 65 4.01 0.67 3.45
N ILE A 66 5.25 1.15 3.58
CA ILE A 66 6.08 1.53 2.44
C ILE A 66 6.46 0.29 1.61
N GLU A 67 6.92 -0.77 2.27
CA GLU A 67 7.33 -2.02 1.61
C GLU A 67 6.20 -2.66 0.81
N LEU A 68 5.03 -2.81 1.43
CA LEU A 68 3.89 -3.44 0.79
C LEU A 68 3.27 -2.56 -0.30
N ALA A 69 3.24 -1.24 -0.12
CA ALA A 69 2.81 -0.33 -1.17
C ALA A 69 3.75 -0.37 -2.38
N ASN A 70 5.06 -0.45 -2.16
CA ASN A 70 6.04 -0.56 -3.23
C ASN A 70 5.94 -1.90 -3.98
N ASP A 71 5.67 -3.00 -3.27
CA ASP A 71 5.43 -4.29 -3.92
C ASP A 71 4.21 -4.25 -4.84
N ILE A 72 3.08 -3.66 -4.42
CA ILE A 72 1.91 -3.48 -5.29
C ILE A 72 2.28 -2.59 -6.50
N TYR A 73 3.00 -1.50 -6.26
CA TYR A 73 3.40 -0.57 -7.31
C TYR A 73 4.30 -1.21 -8.38
N LEU A 74 5.20 -2.11 -7.98
CA LEU A 74 6.12 -2.79 -8.88
C LEU A 74 5.49 -3.99 -9.59
N ASN A 75 4.73 -4.81 -8.86
CA ASN A 75 4.39 -6.16 -9.28
C ASN A 75 2.91 -6.34 -9.63
N HIS A 76 2.04 -5.39 -9.25
CA HIS A 76 0.58 -5.52 -9.35
C HIS A 76 -0.08 -4.28 -9.95
N TYR A 77 0.66 -3.54 -10.79
CA TYR A 77 0.07 -2.44 -11.57
C TYR A 77 -0.66 -2.99 -12.79
N ASP A 78 -1.67 -2.24 -13.23
CA ASP A 78 -2.38 -2.50 -14.49
C ASP A 78 -2.28 -1.26 -15.39
N LEU A 79 -2.57 -1.44 -16.68
CA LEU A 79 -2.70 -0.33 -17.60
C LEU A 79 -3.89 0.54 -17.19
N PRO A 80 -3.75 1.88 -17.20
CA PRO A 80 -4.84 2.74 -16.79
C PRO A 80 -6.01 2.58 -17.76
N GLY A 81 -7.19 2.22 -17.25
CA GLY A 81 -8.42 1.99 -18.03
C GLY A 81 -9.01 3.27 -18.63
N ILE A 82 -8.24 3.96 -19.47
CA ILE A 82 -8.60 5.20 -20.16
C ILE A 82 -9.62 4.88 -21.26
N LYS A 83 -10.77 5.54 -21.21
CA LYS A 83 -11.92 5.37 -22.09
C LYS A 83 -12.31 6.70 -22.73
N GLU A 84 -13.17 6.62 -23.73
CA GLU A 84 -13.81 7.81 -24.28
C GLU A 84 -14.55 8.60 -23.19
N GLY A 85 -14.48 9.93 -23.25
CA GLY A 85 -15.03 10.83 -22.25
C GLY A 85 -14.11 11.06 -21.04
N ASP A 86 -13.05 10.27 -20.88
CA ASP A 86 -12.09 10.49 -19.79
C ASP A 86 -11.29 11.77 -20.00
N LYS A 87 -11.03 12.44 -18.88
CA LYS A 87 -10.10 13.57 -18.82
C LYS A 87 -8.71 13.06 -18.48
N VAL A 88 -7.74 13.44 -19.30
CA VAL A 88 -6.34 13.07 -19.13
C VAL A 88 -5.45 14.31 -19.06
N LYS A 89 -4.33 14.20 -18.34
CA LYS A 89 -3.33 15.24 -18.20
C LYS A 89 -2.03 14.81 -18.84
N ARG A 90 -1.49 15.62 -19.75
CA ARG A 90 -0.24 15.35 -20.44
C ARG A 90 0.95 15.59 -19.52
N GLN A 91 1.85 14.61 -19.38
CA GLN A 91 2.98 14.70 -18.48
C GLN A 91 4.01 15.77 -18.89
N ALA A 92 4.22 15.95 -20.19
CA ALA A 92 5.25 16.85 -20.72
C ALA A 92 5.01 18.32 -20.36
N ASN A 93 3.75 18.77 -20.34
CA ASN A 93 3.42 20.20 -20.22
C ASN A 93 2.21 20.49 -19.29
N GLY A 94 1.64 19.47 -18.65
CA GLY A 94 0.54 19.60 -17.70
C GLY A 94 -0.82 20.00 -18.31
N GLN A 95 -0.95 19.97 -19.64
CA GLN A 95 -2.19 20.32 -20.33
C GLN A 95 -3.24 19.22 -20.18
N TYR A 96 -4.51 19.63 -20.19
CA TYR A 96 -5.64 18.73 -20.02
C TYR A 96 -6.29 18.45 -21.36
N TYR A 97 -6.69 17.21 -21.56
CA TYR A 97 -7.36 16.76 -22.76
C TYR A 97 -8.55 15.88 -22.41
N LEU A 98 -9.56 15.91 -23.26
CA LEU A 98 -10.67 14.97 -23.26
C LEU A 98 -10.40 13.90 -24.32
N VAL A 99 -10.59 12.64 -23.95
CA VAL A 99 -10.34 11.48 -24.81
C VAL A 99 -11.58 11.18 -25.65
N TYR A 100 -11.38 11.04 -26.95
CA TYR A 100 -12.37 10.54 -27.91
C TYR A 100 -11.82 9.27 -28.55
N LYS A 101 -12.68 8.27 -28.78
CA LYS A 101 -12.28 7.04 -29.46
C LYS A 101 -12.65 7.16 -30.94
N ASN A 102 -11.71 6.80 -31.82
CA ASN A 102 -11.96 6.70 -33.25
C ASN A 102 -12.40 5.26 -33.60
N GLU A 103 -12.99 5.08 -34.79
CA GLU A 103 -13.47 3.77 -35.26
C GLU A 103 -12.33 2.74 -35.43
N ASP A 104 -11.13 3.19 -35.75
CA ASP A 104 -9.93 2.37 -35.99
C ASP A 104 -9.18 1.96 -34.71
N SER A 105 -9.86 1.99 -33.55
CA SER A 105 -9.25 1.76 -32.23
C SER A 105 -8.12 2.72 -31.86
N SER A 106 -7.92 3.81 -32.61
CA SER A 106 -7.11 4.94 -32.20
C SER A 106 -7.92 5.93 -31.36
N TYR A 107 -7.24 6.91 -30.78
CA TYR A 107 -7.88 7.96 -29.99
C TYR A 107 -7.57 9.34 -30.58
N ARG A 108 -8.45 10.29 -30.29
CA ARG A 108 -8.25 11.72 -30.51
C ARG A 108 -8.33 12.44 -29.17
N LEU A 109 -7.41 13.36 -28.93
CA LEU A 109 -7.39 14.17 -27.71
C LEU A 109 -7.76 15.61 -28.03
N LYS A 110 -8.83 16.13 -27.43
CA LYS A 110 -9.22 17.55 -27.54
C LYS A 110 -8.81 18.30 -26.28
N HIS A 111 -8.10 19.41 -26.45
CA HIS A 111 -7.63 20.21 -25.34
C HIS A 111 -8.80 20.81 -24.53
N GLN A 112 -8.76 20.71 -23.20
CA GLN A 112 -9.67 21.39 -22.29
C GLN A 112 -9.02 22.69 -21.78
N LEU A 113 -9.50 23.84 -22.26
CA LEU A 113 -9.04 25.15 -21.82
C LEU A 113 -9.24 25.32 -20.31
N ARG A 114 -8.16 25.64 -19.59
CA ARG A 114 -8.27 26.26 -18.27
C ARG A 114 -8.62 27.74 -18.48
N LYS A 115 -9.55 28.27 -17.69
CA LYS A 115 -10.10 29.64 -17.78
C LYS A 115 -9.06 30.78 -17.93
N THR A 116 -7.78 30.53 -17.64
CA THR A 116 -6.71 31.53 -17.57
C THR A 116 -5.71 31.55 -18.74
N LYS A 117 -5.76 30.64 -19.73
CA LYS A 117 -4.79 30.62 -20.84
C LYS A 117 -5.47 30.90 -22.19
N LYS A 118 -5.01 31.96 -22.89
CA LYS A 118 -5.62 32.46 -24.15
C LYS A 118 -5.16 31.74 -25.42
N GLN A 119 -4.07 30.97 -25.42
CA GLN A 119 -3.65 30.16 -26.57
C GLN A 119 -2.93 28.90 -26.09
N ILE A 120 -3.32 27.73 -26.63
CA ILE A 120 -2.69 26.45 -26.32
C ILE A 120 -2.57 25.62 -27.60
N PHE A 121 -1.36 25.10 -27.84
CA PHE A 121 -1.02 24.25 -28.97
C PHE A 121 -0.42 22.91 -28.46
N PRO A 122 -0.79 21.76 -29.04
CA PRO A 122 -1.88 21.56 -30.00
C PRO A 122 -3.26 21.53 -29.30
N ALA A 123 -4.27 22.11 -29.96
CA ALA A 123 -5.67 22.07 -29.51
C ALA A 123 -6.32 20.70 -29.72
N ASP A 124 -5.82 19.95 -30.71
CA ASP A 124 -6.27 18.63 -31.11
C ASP A 124 -5.06 17.74 -31.38
N ILE A 125 -5.06 16.51 -30.86
CA ILE A 125 -4.05 15.50 -31.14
C ILE A 125 -4.77 14.29 -31.75
N PRO A 126 -4.72 14.11 -33.08
CA PRO A 126 -5.36 12.98 -33.74
C PRO A 126 -4.52 11.70 -33.66
N ASN A 127 -5.17 10.55 -33.88
CA ASN A 127 -4.58 9.24 -34.15
C ASN A 127 -3.53 8.79 -33.12
N ILE A 128 -3.81 9.02 -31.83
CA ILE A 128 -2.95 8.50 -30.74
C ILE A 128 -3.32 7.04 -30.46
N THR A 129 -2.33 6.16 -30.52
CA THR A 129 -2.47 4.76 -30.08
C THR A 129 -2.62 4.68 -28.56
N TYR A 130 -3.24 3.63 -28.05
CA TYR A 130 -3.36 3.42 -26.60
C TYR A 130 -1.99 3.41 -25.87
N ASP A 131 -0.94 2.79 -26.44
CA ASP A 131 0.42 2.80 -25.86
C ASP A 131 0.97 4.23 -25.63
N ARG A 132 0.90 5.07 -26.67
CA ARG A 132 1.27 6.49 -26.57
C ARG A 132 0.40 7.27 -25.58
N LEU A 133 -0.87 6.89 -25.44
CA LEU A 133 -1.79 7.52 -24.51
C LEU A 133 -1.39 7.23 -23.06
N VAL A 134 -1.15 5.97 -22.71
CA VAL A 134 -0.78 5.58 -21.34
C VAL A 134 0.63 6.07 -20.94
N LYS A 135 1.57 6.14 -21.89
CA LYS A 135 2.94 6.63 -21.65
C LYS A 135 3.07 8.14 -21.51
N GLY A 136 2.15 8.90 -22.12
CA GLY A 136 2.23 10.36 -22.16
C GLY A 136 1.25 11.09 -21.24
N TYR A 137 0.26 10.36 -20.72
CA TYR A 137 -0.91 10.97 -20.10
C TYR A 137 -1.38 10.20 -18.85
N VAL A 138 -1.90 10.95 -17.88
CA VAL A 138 -2.47 10.42 -16.64
C VAL A 138 -3.96 10.73 -16.60
N LYS A 139 -4.80 9.74 -16.33
CA LYS A 139 -6.25 9.94 -16.10
C LYS A 139 -6.47 10.74 -14.82
N VAL A 140 -7.33 11.76 -14.87
CA VAL A 140 -7.58 12.67 -13.75
C VAL A 140 -9.04 13.12 -13.69
N ASP A 141 -9.66 13.04 -12.50
CA ASP A 141 -11.07 13.44 -12.32
C ASP A 141 -11.27 14.94 -12.07
N SER A 142 -10.32 15.58 -11.39
CA SER A 142 -10.42 17.00 -11.05
C SER A 142 -9.04 17.68 -11.08
N GLY A 143 -8.95 18.97 -10.74
CA GLY A 143 -7.81 19.86 -11.02
C GLY A 143 -6.49 19.55 -10.29
N VAL A 144 -5.94 18.36 -10.47
CA VAL A 144 -4.68 17.90 -9.85
C VAL A 144 -3.52 18.82 -10.21
N SER A 145 -2.77 19.28 -9.21
CA SER A 145 -1.56 20.04 -9.46
C SER A 145 -0.51 19.16 -10.18
N ASP A 146 0.28 19.72 -11.10
CA ASP A 146 1.40 18.99 -11.72
C ASP A 146 2.39 18.50 -10.67
N LYS A 147 2.54 19.27 -9.59
CA LYS A 147 3.41 18.94 -8.47
C LYS A 147 2.98 17.63 -7.80
N THR A 148 1.69 17.39 -7.60
CA THR A 148 1.20 16.15 -6.96
C THR A 148 1.57 14.91 -7.76
N ILE A 149 1.30 14.92 -9.07
CA ILE A 149 1.57 13.77 -9.95
C ILE A 149 3.08 13.54 -10.09
N LYS A 150 3.87 14.61 -10.25
CA LYS A 150 5.33 14.52 -10.31
C LYS A 150 5.92 14.00 -9.00
N ASN A 151 5.45 14.50 -7.85
CA ASN A 151 5.91 14.04 -6.55
C ASN A 151 5.62 12.55 -6.33
N TYR A 152 4.45 12.07 -6.76
CA TYR A 152 4.09 10.66 -6.74
C TYR A 152 5.05 9.81 -7.59
N ILE A 153 5.22 10.19 -8.85
CA ILE A 153 6.12 9.47 -9.79
C ILE A 153 7.55 9.46 -9.25
N SER A 154 8.11 10.62 -8.93
CA SER A 154 9.49 10.76 -8.47
C SER A 154 9.74 10.09 -7.12
N PHE A 155 8.69 9.92 -6.28
CA PHE A 155 8.83 9.15 -5.05
C PHE A 155 9.16 7.69 -5.34
N PHE A 156 8.39 7.02 -6.21
CA PHE A 156 8.64 5.62 -6.55
C PHE A 156 9.88 5.43 -7.44
N GLU A 157 10.19 6.38 -8.33
CA GLU A 157 11.45 6.35 -9.08
C GLU A 157 12.66 6.47 -8.15
N GLY A 158 12.60 7.36 -7.15
CA GLY A 158 13.65 7.50 -6.14
C GLY A 158 13.76 6.27 -5.24
N LEU A 159 12.61 5.71 -4.84
CA LEU A 159 12.54 4.52 -3.97
C LEU A 159 13.15 3.29 -4.63
N ASN A 160 12.98 3.14 -5.94
CA ASN A 160 13.45 1.97 -6.70
C ASN A 160 14.71 2.22 -7.52
N SER A 161 15.21 3.46 -7.57
CA SER A 161 16.34 3.87 -8.43
C SER A 161 16.13 3.50 -9.91
N GLU A 162 14.88 3.55 -10.37
CA GLU A 162 14.46 3.13 -11.72
C GLU A 162 13.53 4.20 -12.30
N LYS A 163 13.70 4.52 -13.58
CA LYS A 163 12.74 5.39 -14.28
C LYS A 163 11.55 4.57 -14.75
N ILE A 164 10.35 5.09 -14.56
CA ILE A 164 9.15 4.41 -15.03
C ILE A 164 8.83 4.80 -16.46
N ASP A 165 8.47 3.81 -17.28
CA ASP A 165 8.08 4.04 -18.67
C ASP A 165 6.72 4.72 -18.79
N PHE A 166 5.86 4.56 -17.79
CA PHE A 166 4.56 5.22 -17.72
C PHE A 166 4.07 5.36 -16.27
N PRO A 167 3.14 6.30 -16.01
CA PRO A 167 2.53 6.46 -14.70
C PRO A 167 1.63 5.29 -14.34
N ARG A 168 2.03 4.52 -13.34
CA ARG A 168 1.19 3.47 -12.76
C ARG A 168 0.13 4.16 -11.90
N THR A 169 -1.14 4.10 -12.26
CA THR A 169 -2.23 4.72 -11.47
C THR A 169 -3.44 3.81 -11.29
N SER A 170 -3.30 2.55 -11.69
CA SER A 170 -4.30 1.50 -11.57
C SER A 170 -3.58 0.24 -11.11
N PHE A 171 -4.15 -0.46 -10.15
CA PHE A 171 -3.52 -1.62 -9.53
C PHE A 171 -4.51 -2.78 -9.45
N GLU A 172 -4.07 -3.95 -9.91
CA GLU A 172 -4.87 -5.17 -9.89
C GLU A 172 -5.12 -5.61 -8.45
N MET A 173 -4.08 -5.62 -7.62
CA MET A 173 -4.14 -6.07 -6.23
C MET A 173 -3.93 -4.92 -5.25
N LYS A 174 -4.42 -5.11 -4.02
CA LYS A 174 -4.33 -4.14 -2.93
C LYS A 174 -3.69 -4.75 -1.69
N THR A 175 -3.08 -3.91 -0.88
CA THR A 175 -2.77 -4.25 0.53
C THR A 175 -3.80 -3.58 1.45
N VAL A 176 -4.27 -4.28 2.47
CA VAL A 176 -5.24 -3.71 3.43
C VAL A 176 -4.68 -3.77 4.83
N PHE A 177 -4.75 -2.66 5.56
CA PHE A 177 -4.41 -2.56 6.96
C PHE A 177 -5.69 -2.48 7.79
N ILE A 178 -5.96 -3.53 8.56
CA ILE A 178 -6.96 -3.48 9.64
C ILE A 178 -6.24 -2.87 10.84
N ALA A 179 -6.39 -1.56 10.99
CA ALA A 179 -5.61 -0.76 11.92
C ALA A 179 -6.43 0.41 12.44
N LYS A 180 -6.25 0.72 13.73
CA LYS A 180 -6.84 1.94 14.31
C LYS A 180 -6.26 3.19 13.63
N LYS A 181 -7.07 4.24 13.59
CA LYS A 181 -6.76 5.54 12.96
C LYS A 181 -5.37 6.14 13.28
N PRO A 182 -4.79 5.99 14.49
CA PRO A 182 -3.45 6.53 14.77
C PRO A 182 -2.33 6.02 13.85
N LEU A 183 -2.41 4.78 13.36
CA LEU A 183 -1.43 4.30 12.37
C LEU A 183 -1.58 5.08 11.06
N TRP A 184 -2.81 5.18 10.54
CA TRP A 184 -3.13 5.95 9.34
C TRP A 184 -2.71 7.42 9.42
N ASP A 185 -2.95 8.06 10.57
CA ASP A 185 -2.62 9.47 10.78
C ASP A 185 -1.11 9.71 10.81
N SER A 186 -0.33 8.72 11.25
CA SER A 186 1.12 8.81 11.41
C SER A 186 1.94 8.21 10.27
N LEU A 187 1.31 7.84 9.14
CA LEU A 187 2.00 7.24 8.00
C LEU A 187 3.01 8.20 7.36
N PRO A 188 4.25 7.74 7.13
CA PRO A 188 5.26 8.51 6.41
C PRO A 188 4.85 8.68 4.94
N ASN A 189 5.16 9.83 4.35
CA ASN A 189 4.93 10.09 2.91
C ASN A 189 3.50 9.79 2.42
N LYS A 190 2.49 9.87 3.31
CA LYS A 190 1.07 9.60 2.97
C LYS A 190 0.61 10.38 1.74
N ASN A 191 1.05 11.61 1.58
CA ASN A 191 0.74 12.47 0.43
C ASN A 191 1.48 12.11 -0.89
N LYS A 192 2.34 11.09 -0.88
CA LYS A 192 3.09 10.59 -2.04
C LYS A 192 2.74 9.15 -2.40
N ILE A 193 2.07 8.40 -1.52
CA ILE A 193 1.66 7.01 -1.75
C ILE A 193 0.12 6.99 -1.85
N PRO A 194 -0.46 6.55 -2.99
CA PRO A 194 -1.90 6.41 -3.14
C PRO A 194 -2.44 5.39 -2.14
N CYS A 195 -3.15 5.87 -1.13
CA CYS A 195 -3.79 5.04 -0.14
C CYS A 195 -5.08 5.70 0.33
N ALA A 196 -5.99 4.90 0.87
CA ALA A 196 -7.30 5.37 1.29
C ALA A 196 -7.68 4.86 2.69
N TYR A 197 -8.37 5.71 3.45
CA TYR A 197 -8.99 5.33 4.70
C TYR A 197 -10.48 5.07 4.48
N LEU A 198 -10.93 3.90 4.92
CA LEU A 198 -12.31 3.46 4.91
C LEU A 198 -12.83 3.57 6.35
N PRO A 199 -13.52 4.68 6.69
CA PRO A 199 -14.05 4.87 8.04
C PRO A 199 -15.11 3.83 8.35
N ASN A 200 -15.27 3.49 9.64
CA ASN A 200 -16.41 2.72 10.10
C ASN A 200 -17.60 3.67 10.36
N PRO A 201 -18.69 3.63 9.56
CA PRO A 201 -19.81 4.55 9.72
C PRO A 201 -20.48 4.46 11.09
N ARG A 202 -20.42 3.29 11.74
CA ARG A 202 -21.04 3.05 13.06
C ARG A 202 -20.28 3.73 14.20
N GLU A 203 -18.98 3.99 14.03
CA GLU A 203 -18.10 4.51 15.08
C GLU A 203 -17.60 5.94 14.79
N GLU A 204 -17.46 6.32 13.52
CA GLU A 204 -16.76 7.55 13.13
C GLU A 204 -17.68 8.65 12.55
N ASN A 205 -19.00 8.42 12.45
CA ASN A 205 -19.96 9.35 11.81
C ASN A 205 -19.52 9.87 10.43
N GLN A 206 -18.60 9.13 9.77
CA GLN A 206 -18.03 9.45 8.49
C GLN A 206 -18.24 8.25 7.58
N ILE A 207 -18.82 8.49 6.41
CA ILE A 207 -19.18 7.44 5.46
C ILE A 207 -18.25 7.47 4.24
N THR A 208 -17.61 8.62 4.01
CA THR A 208 -16.81 8.86 2.82
C THR A 208 -15.37 8.38 2.97
N GLU A 209 -14.91 7.64 1.97
CA GLU A 209 -13.51 7.24 1.79
C GLU A 209 -12.60 8.49 1.76
N ILE A 210 -11.50 8.43 2.50
CA ILE A 210 -10.52 9.53 2.55
C ILE A 210 -9.28 9.12 1.79
N ASN A 211 -9.11 9.67 0.59
CA ASN A 211 -7.93 9.44 -0.25
C ASN A 211 -6.75 10.31 0.20
N SER A 212 -5.56 9.71 0.31
CA SER A 212 -4.31 10.44 0.57
C SER A 212 -3.92 11.36 -0.58
N ILE A 213 -4.26 10.96 -1.80
CA ILE A 213 -4.12 11.73 -3.03
C ILE A 213 -5.49 11.73 -3.74
N PRO A 214 -6.39 12.70 -3.44
CA PRO A 214 -7.76 12.74 -3.97
C PRO A 214 -7.88 12.76 -5.49
N ALA A 215 -6.77 13.05 -6.16
CA ALA A 215 -6.61 13.16 -7.59
C ALA A 215 -6.52 11.81 -8.32
N LEU A 216 -6.12 10.76 -7.62
CA LEU A 216 -5.94 9.43 -8.17
C LEU A 216 -7.17 8.60 -7.85
N GLN A 217 -7.70 7.92 -8.86
CA GLN A 217 -8.92 7.12 -8.74
C GLN A 217 -8.71 5.83 -7.95
N ASP A 218 -7.48 5.36 -7.90
CA ASP A 218 -7.15 4.06 -7.36
C ASP A 218 -6.03 4.17 -6.32
N SER A 219 -6.05 3.26 -5.36
CA SER A 219 -5.13 3.19 -4.22
C SER A 219 -4.33 1.89 -4.23
N LEU A 220 -3.09 1.96 -3.75
CA LEU A 220 -2.22 0.80 -3.49
C LEU A 220 -2.63 0.09 -2.21
N ALA A 221 -3.01 0.88 -1.21
CA ALA A 221 -3.30 0.40 0.14
C ALA A 221 -4.58 1.00 0.71
N TYR A 222 -5.31 0.21 1.48
CA TYR A 222 -6.49 0.63 2.23
C TYR A 222 -6.26 0.50 3.73
N PHE A 223 -6.85 1.39 4.51
CA PHE A 223 -6.82 1.36 5.97
C PHE A 223 -8.25 1.37 6.50
N THR A 224 -8.54 0.54 7.49
CA THR A 224 -9.85 0.54 8.15
C THR A 224 -9.71 0.05 9.59
N PRO A 225 -10.48 0.58 10.55
CA PRO A 225 -10.36 0.15 11.94
C PRO A 225 -10.96 -1.23 12.20
N LYS A 226 -11.87 -1.70 11.33
CA LYS A 226 -12.66 -2.92 11.52
C LYS A 226 -12.54 -3.86 10.33
N TYR A 227 -12.43 -5.16 10.61
CA TYR A 227 -12.35 -6.17 9.54
C TYR A 227 -13.63 -6.21 8.70
N GLU A 228 -14.80 -6.04 9.34
CA GLU A 228 -16.11 -6.06 8.68
C GLU A 228 -16.20 -5.03 7.53
N VAL A 229 -15.60 -3.84 7.70
CA VAL A 229 -15.55 -2.81 6.66
C VAL A 229 -14.69 -3.26 5.48
N CYS A 230 -13.55 -3.91 5.73
CA CYS A 230 -12.72 -4.49 4.66
C CYS A 230 -13.49 -5.57 3.90
N TYR A 231 -14.18 -6.45 4.62
CA TYR A 231 -14.98 -7.51 4.03
C TYR A 231 -16.08 -6.95 3.10
N GLU A 232 -16.86 -5.98 3.59
CA GLU A 232 -17.98 -5.39 2.84
C GLU A 232 -17.55 -4.48 1.68
N GLN A 233 -16.55 -3.62 1.89
CA GLN A 233 -16.17 -2.58 0.93
C GLN A 233 -15.13 -3.04 -0.09
N LEU A 234 -14.35 -4.08 0.21
CA LEU A 234 -13.28 -4.55 -0.66
C LEU A 234 -13.55 -5.98 -1.12
N LEU A 235 -13.64 -6.95 -0.20
CA LEU A 235 -13.69 -8.37 -0.57
C LEU A 235 -14.99 -8.74 -1.30
N LEU A 236 -16.16 -8.34 -0.78
CA LEU A 236 -17.45 -8.60 -1.43
C LEU A 236 -17.66 -7.82 -2.73
N LYS A 237 -16.87 -6.77 -2.98
CA LYS A 237 -16.89 -5.99 -4.23
C LYS A 237 -15.84 -6.46 -5.23
N ASP A 238 -15.35 -7.68 -5.07
CA ASP A 238 -14.37 -8.34 -5.93
C ASP A 238 -13.05 -7.55 -6.10
N LYS A 239 -12.71 -6.67 -5.14
CA LYS A 239 -11.37 -6.07 -5.13
C LYS A 239 -10.36 -7.12 -4.70
N LYS A 240 -9.42 -7.46 -5.59
CA LYS A 240 -8.35 -8.41 -5.28
C LYS A 240 -7.41 -7.83 -4.22
N VAL A 241 -7.26 -8.56 -3.12
CA VAL A 241 -6.35 -8.19 -2.03
C VAL A 241 -5.19 -9.17 -2.04
N LYS A 242 -3.96 -8.65 -2.11
CA LYS A 242 -2.75 -9.47 -1.98
C LYS A 242 -2.51 -9.85 -0.53
N THR A 243 -2.67 -8.89 0.38
CA THR A 243 -2.35 -9.10 1.80
C THR A 243 -3.20 -8.23 2.71
N ILE A 244 -3.64 -8.82 3.81
CA ILE A 244 -4.28 -8.14 4.93
C ILE A 244 -3.29 -8.10 6.10
N VAL A 245 -3.00 -6.89 6.58
CA VAL A 245 -2.20 -6.63 7.77
C VAL A 245 -3.15 -6.30 8.92
N VAL A 246 -3.23 -7.16 9.92
CA VAL A 246 -3.97 -6.91 11.16
C VAL A 246 -3.01 -6.27 12.15
N PHE A 247 -3.23 -5.00 12.47
CA PHE A 247 -2.30 -4.18 13.25
C PHE A 247 -2.92 -3.75 14.58
N ASP A 248 -2.52 -4.43 15.65
CA ASP A 248 -2.84 -4.12 17.05
C ASP A 248 -4.33 -3.87 17.32
N THR A 249 -5.19 -4.65 16.65
CA THR A 249 -6.64 -4.56 16.73
C THR A 249 -7.29 -5.87 16.26
N GLU A 250 -8.59 -6.03 16.52
CA GLU A 250 -9.45 -7.09 15.96
C GLU A 250 -8.87 -8.52 16.11
N THR A 251 -8.23 -8.81 17.25
CA THR A 251 -7.63 -10.13 17.53
C THR A 251 -8.67 -11.24 17.62
N ASP A 252 -9.90 -10.90 18.01
CA ASP A 252 -11.07 -11.77 18.04
C ASP A 252 -11.56 -12.18 16.64
N LYS A 253 -11.15 -11.45 15.60
CA LYS A 253 -11.54 -11.73 14.20
C LYS A 253 -10.52 -12.56 13.43
N ILE A 254 -9.38 -12.94 14.03
CA ILE A 254 -8.29 -13.66 13.36
C ILE A 254 -8.80 -14.95 12.71
N GLU A 255 -9.64 -15.73 13.39
CA GLU A 255 -10.19 -16.99 12.84
C GLU A 255 -11.04 -16.75 11.60
N GLN A 256 -11.90 -15.72 11.65
CA GLN A 256 -12.71 -15.32 10.50
C GLN A 256 -11.81 -14.90 9.32
N ILE A 257 -10.78 -14.09 9.58
CA ILE A 257 -9.83 -13.62 8.55
C ILE A 257 -9.11 -14.82 7.89
N ILE A 258 -8.76 -15.86 8.65
CA ILE A 258 -8.14 -17.08 8.13
C ILE A 258 -9.10 -17.88 7.26
N GLN A 259 -10.37 -17.99 7.66
CA GLN A 259 -11.40 -18.62 6.83
C GLN A 259 -11.58 -17.86 5.51
N ASP A 260 -11.70 -16.54 5.58
CA ASP A 260 -11.84 -15.69 4.39
C ASP A 260 -10.58 -15.71 3.51
N LYS A 261 -9.38 -15.89 4.08
CA LYS A 261 -8.16 -16.12 3.30
C LYS A 261 -8.30 -17.32 2.35
N SER A 262 -8.94 -18.41 2.79
CA SER A 262 -9.13 -19.59 1.93
C SER A 262 -10.06 -19.30 0.75
N ARG A 263 -11.02 -18.39 0.92
CA ARG A 263 -12.01 -17.99 -0.07
C ARG A 263 -11.49 -16.95 -1.06
N PHE A 264 -10.79 -15.92 -0.56
CA PHE A 264 -10.38 -14.77 -1.36
C PHE A 264 -8.89 -14.79 -1.76
N GLY A 265 -8.09 -15.73 -1.23
CA GLY A 265 -6.72 -15.98 -1.67
C GLY A 265 -5.65 -15.00 -1.20
N PHE A 266 -5.95 -14.09 -0.26
CA PHE A 266 -4.98 -13.12 0.26
C PHE A 266 -4.01 -13.74 1.30
N ASN A 267 -2.85 -13.12 1.51
CA ASN A 267 -1.97 -13.43 2.65
C ASN A 267 -2.39 -12.66 3.92
N VAL A 268 -1.95 -13.12 5.09
CA VAL A 268 -2.25 -12.50 6.39
C VAL A 268 -0.97 -12.21 7.16
N ILE A 269 -0.80 -10.96 7.60
CA ILE A 269 0.27 -10.54 8.51
C ILE A 269 -0.40 -9.98 9.75
N ILE A 270 -0.05 -10.49 10.92
CA ILE A 270 -0.57 -9.99 12.20
C ILE A 270 0.60 -9.34 12.94
N VAL A 271 0.40 -8.11 13.39
CA VAL A 271 1.37 -7.41 14.23
C VAL A 271 0.63 -6.90 15.45
N SER A 272 0.96 -7.40 16.63
CA SER A 272 0.25 -7.09 17.88
C SER A 272 1.19 -6.64 19.00
N ASN A 273 0.63 -5.98 20.00
CA ASN A 273 1.30 -5.64 21.25
C ASN A 273 0.46 -6.15 22.43
N CYS A 274 0.40 -7.47 22.58
CA CYS A 274 -0.36 -8.14 23.63
C CYS A 274 0.58 -8.87 24.60
N PHE A 275 0.20 -8.96 25.87
CA PHE A 275 0.88 -9.81 26.85
C PHE A 275 0.72 -11.29 26.49
N PHE A 276 -0.49 -11.68 26.08
CA PHE A 276 -0.81 -13.03 25.62
C PHE A 276 -1.34 -12.92 24.19
N PRO A 277 -0.49 -13.12 23.16
CA PRO A 277 -0.96 -13.09 21.78
C PRO A 277 -1.92 -14.25 21.53
N THR A 278 -3.00 -13.99 20.79
CA THR A 278 -3.88 -15.05 20.29
C THR A 278 -3.08 -15.97 19.37
N ILE A 279 -2.92 -17.24 19.78
CA ILE A 279 -2.18 -18.23 18.98
C ILE A 279 -3.19 -18.95 18.09
N ASN A 280 -2.85 -19.07 16.81
CA ASN A 280 -3.60 -19.89 15.86
C ASN A 280 -2.62 -20.87 15.18
N GLU A 281 -2.97 -22.16 15.12
CA GLU A 281 -2.08 -23.19 14.56
C GLU A 281 -1.71 -22.95 13.09
N ALA A 282 -2.57 -22.27 12.32
CA ALA A 282 -2.32 -21.96 10.92
C ALA A 282 -1.37 -20.78 10.71
N ILE A 283 -1.08 -19.99 11.75
CA ILE A 283 -0.22 -18.80 11.66
C ILE A 283 0.92 -18.90 12.67
N PRO A 284 2.17 -19.07 12.22
CA PRO A 284 3.30 -19.08 13.14
C PRO A 284 3.40 -17.74 13.89
N CYS A 285 3.47 -17.82 15.22
CA CYS A 285 3.55 -16.66 16.10
C CYS A 285 4.96 -16.50 16.68
N TRP A 286 5.60 -15.38 16.35
CA TRP A 286 6.85 -14.92 16.94
C TRP A 286 6.55 -13.94 18.07
N ASN A 287 6.80 -14.34 19.32
CA ASN A 287 6.61 -13.49 20.49
C ASN A 287 7.97 -13.07 21.07
N TRP A 288 8.32 -11.79 20.90
CA TRP A 288 9.63 -11.26 21.32
C TRP A 288 9.95 -11.54 22.79
N TYR A 289 8.98 -11.42 23.70
CA TYR A 289 9.20 -11.69 25.13
C TYR A 289 9.43 -13.17 25.46
N LYS A 290 8.75 -14.09 24.77
CA LYS A 290 8.96 -15.54 24.97
C LYS A 290 10.35 -15.96 24.50
N GLU A 291 10.79 -15.39 23.39
CA GLU A 291 12.15 -15.64 22.89
C GLU A 291 13.22 -15.09 23.86
N GLU A 292 12.93 -14.01 24.59
CA GLU A 292 13.77 -13.52 25.68
C GLU A 292 13.76 -14.45 26.92
N ILE A 293 12.59 -14.93 27.37
CA ILE A 293 12.49 -15.83 28.55
C ILE A 293 13.16 -17.19 28.31
N LYS A 294 12.91 -17.82 27.15
CA LYS A 294 13.52 -19.14 26.84
C LYS A 294 15.05 -19.10 26.92
N VAL A 295 15.63 -17.94 26.65
CA VAL A 295 17.06 -17.69 26.73
C VAL A 295 17.52 -17.50 28.16
N VAL A 296 16.80 -16.73 28.99
CA VAL A 296 17.12 -16.57 30.42
C VAL A 296 17.07 -17.91 31.16
N ASN A 297 16.12 -18.77 30.83
CA ASN A 297 15.95 -20.08 31.46
C ASN A 297 16.91 -21.17 30.92
N ALA A 298 17.68 -20.88 29.86
CA ALA A 298 18.65 -21.79 29.27
C ALA A 298 20.11 -21.49 29.70
N ILE A 299 20.30 -20.51 30.59
CA ILE A 299 21.55 -20.14 31.26
C ILE A 299 21.48 -20.69 32.69
#